data_AF-A0A090WAL5-F1
#
_entry.id   AF-A0A090WAL5-F1
#
_cell.length_a   1.000
_cell.length_b   1.000
_cell.length_c   1.000
_cell.angle_alpha   90.00
_cell.angle_beta   90.00
_cell.angle_gamma   90.00
#
_symmetry.space_group_name_H-M   'P 1'
#
loop_
_entity.id
_entity.type
_entity.pdbx_description
1 polymer ?
#
loop_
_entity_poly.entity_id
_entity_poly.type
_entity_poly.pdbx_seq_one_letter_code
_entity_poly.pdbx_strand_id
1 'polypeptide(L)'
;MARALKITSPRGSQLDSFGDQITFIIGLIGLFYFETSFIKTNLILICIAFIPYAVQMFIAYYKYGKATAFHTYLAKLSAVIQSIFILWALFFSPEYVLFYGMLIIGLLETLEEITLIFMYDVWAADVKGIYWAFKDKRRLKKIKRFNKSK
;
A
#
# COMPACT_ATOMS: atom_id res chain seq x y z
N MET A 1 -4.79 19.08 6.63
CA MET A 1 -4.97 20.54 6.52
C MET A 1 -4.95 21.07 5.07
N ALA A 2 -4.33 20.38 4.10
CA ALA A 2 -4.29 20.82 2.69
C ALA A 2 -5.63 20.85 1.92
N ARG A 3 -6.67 20.13 2.38
CA ARG A 3 -8.02 20.19 1.76
C ARG A 3 -8.78 21.49 2.05
N ALA A 4 -8.46 22.17 3.16
CA ALA A 4 -9.12 23.41 3.52
C ALA A 4 -8.65 24.60 2.67
N LEU A 5 -7.45 24.51 2.09
CA LEU A 5 -6.80 25.63 1.42
C LEU A 5 -6.84 25.60 -0.11
N LYS A 6 -7.42 24.56 -0.75
CA LYS A 6 -7.47 24.41 -2.24
C LYS A 6 -6.11 24.52 -2.96
N ILE A 7 -4.98 24.53 -2.24
CA ILE A 7 -3.62 24.50 -2.80
C ILE A 7 -3.12 23.06 -2.72
N THR A 8 -3.69 22.18 -3.52
CA THR A 8 -3.09 20.86 -3.77
C THR A 8 -2.32 20.94 -5.07
N SER A 9 -1.05 21.34 -5.01
CA SER A 9 -0.17 21.19 -6.18
C SER A 9 0.18 19.71 -6.32
N PRO A 10 0.20 19.14 -7.54
CA PRO A 10 0.61 17.75 -7.78
C PRO A 10 2.01 17.42 -7.22
N ARG A 11 2.88 18.43 -7.13
CA ARG A 11 4.23 18.32 -6.55
C ARG A 11 4.20 18.16 -5.04
N GLY A 12 3.34 18.90 -4.34
CA GLY A 12 3.23 18.82 -2.88
C GLY A 12 2.76 17.44 -2.40
N SER A 13 1.76 16.86 -3.08
CA SER A 13 1.28 15.50 -2.78
C SER A 13 2.29 14.39 -3.07
N GLN A 14 3.18 14.59 -4.07
CA GLN A 14 4.24 13.63 -4.35
C GLN A 14 5.34 13.68 -3.28
N LEU A 15 5.73 14.88 -2.85
CA LEU A 15 6.69 15.08 -1.76
C LEU A 15 6.22 14.48 -0.44
N ASP A 16 4.94 14.61 -0.10
CA ASP A 16 4.31 14.01 1.08
C ASP A 16 4.45 12.47 1.05
N SER A 17 4.08 11.85 -0.06
CA SER A 17 4.18 10.39 -0.25
C SER A 17 5.63 9.88 -0.24
N PHE A 18 6.59 10.66 -0.74
CA PHE A 18 8.02 10.33 -0.63
C PHE A 18 8.51 10.41 0.82
N GLY A 19 8.06 11.41 1.58
CA GLY A 19 8.36 11.54 3.01
C GLY A 19 7.85 10.36 3.82
N ASP A 20 6.62 9.90 3.54
CA ASP A 20 6.04 8.71 4.18
C ASP A 20 6.86 7.45 3.89
N GLN A 21 7.27 7.25 2.63
CA GLN A 21 8.09 6.09 2.23
C GLN A 21 9.47 6.09 2.92
N ILE A 22 10.14 7.25 2.97
CA ILE A 22 11.43 7.38 3.64
C ILE A 22 11.29 7.09 5.14
N THR A 23 10.26 7.64 5.78
CA THR A 23 9.99 7.41 7.21
C THR A 23 9.77 5.93 7.50
N PHE A 24 9.01 5.25 6.65
CA PHE A 24 8.77 3.82 6.78
C PHE A 24 10.07 3.01 6.63
N ILE A 25 10.90 3.31 5.61
CA ILE A 25 12.18 2.64 5.39
C ILE A 25 13.12 2.84 6.59
N ILE A 26 13.22 4.05 7.13
CA ILE A 26 14.02 4.34 8.32
C ILE A 26 13.51 3.52 9.52
N GLY A 27 12.19 3.43 9.70
CA GLY A 27 11.57 2.60 10.74
C GLY A 27 11.96 1.13 10.62
N LEU A 28 11.94 0.58 9.41
CA LEU A 28 12.38 -0.81 9.15
C LEU A 28 13.88 -1.02 9.41
N ILE A 29 14.73 -0.06 9.04
CA ILE A 29 16.17 -0.11 9.34
C ILE A 29 16.40 -0.09 10.85
N GLY A 30 15.68 0.76 11.57
CA GLY A 30 15.70 0.78 13.03
C GLY A 30 15.31 -0.58 13.62
N LEU A 31 14.20 -1.16 13.14
CA LEU A 31 13.74 -2.47 13.58
C LEU A 31 14.78 -3.56 13.31
N PHE A 32 15.45 -3.52 12.15
CA PHE A 32 16.52 -4.47 11.83
C PHE A 32 17.73 -4.35 12.75
N TYR A 33 18.13 -3.12 13.11
CA TYR A 33 19.31 -2.85 13.92
C TYR A 33 19.07 -3.09 15.42
N PHE A 34 17.95 -2.61 15.96
CA PHE A 34 17.64 -2.72 17.40
C PHE A 34 16.96 -4.05 17.76
N GLU A 35 16.16 -4.61 16.86
CA GLU A 35 15.34 -5.81 17.11
C GLU A 35 15.76 -7.01 16.24
N THR A 36 17.06 -7.15 16.00
CA THR A 36 17.61 -8.20 15.13
C THR A 36 17.20 -9.62 15.54
N SER A 37 17.13 -9.91 16.85
CA SER A 37 16.70 -11.22 17.35
C SER A 37 15.25 -11.53 16.95
N PHE A 38 14.37 -10.55 17.09
CA PHE A 38 12.97 -10.66 16.68
C PHE A 38 12.84 -10.87 15.17
N ILE A 39 13.59 -10.10 14.37
CA ILE A 39 13.59 -10.23 12.90
C ILE A 39 14.05 -11.62 12.45
N LYS A 40 15.16 -12.13 13.01
CA LYS A 40 15.68 -13.46 12.66
C LYS A 40 14.69 -14.56 13.01
N THR A 41 14.04 -14.44 14.16
CA THR A 41 13.02 -15.41 14.61
C THR A 41 11.81 -15.42 13.68
N ASN A 42 11.36 -14.25 13.23
CA ASN A 42 10.14 -14.10 12.45
C ASN A 42 10.39 -13.90 10.94
N LEU A 43 11.60 -14.18 10.45
CA LEU A 43 12.02 -13.88 9.08
C LEU A 43 11.09 -14.49 8.04
N ILE A 44 10.65 -15.73 8.26
CA ILE A 44 9.71 -16.44 7.37
C ILE A 44 8.39 -15.67 7.25
N LEU A 45 7.82 -15.21 8.37
CA LEU A 45 6.56 -14.47 8.39
C LEU A 45 6.71 -13.10 7.72
N ILE A 46 7.84 -12.43 7.94
CA ILE A 46 8.17 -11.17 7.27
C ILE A 46 8.26 -11.40 5.75
N CYS A 47 8.94 -12.45 5.29
CA CYS A 47 9.01 -12.82 3.88
C CYS A 47 7.62 -13.12 3.29
N ILE A 48 6.74 -13.78 4.04
CA ILE A 48 5.36 -14.06 3.60
C ILE A 48 4.58 -12.76 3.36
N ALA A 49 4.82 -11.69 4.10
CA ALA A 49 4.19 -10.39 3.83
C ALA A 49 4.89 -9.60 2.71
N PHE A 50 6.23 -9.60 2.67
CA PHE A 50 6.99 -8.83 1.69
C PHE A 50 6.92 -9.37 0.26
N ILE A 51 6.87 -10.70 0.08
CA ILE A 51 6.84 -11.32 -1.25
C ILE A 51 5.56 -10.92 -2.02
N PRO A 52 4.34 -11.06 -1.47
CA PRO A 52 3.12 -10.61 -2.13
C PRO A 52 3.14 -9.12 -2.48
N TYR A 53 3.67 -8.28 -1.59
CA TYR A 53 3.81 -6.84 -1.85
C TYR A 53 4.73 -6.56 -3.05
N ALA A 54 5.88 -7.24 -3.12
CA ALA A 54 6.80 -7.13 -4.26
C ALA A 54 6.15 -7.64 -5.57
N VAL A 55 5.41 -8.75 -5.50
CA VAL A 55 4.66 -9.29 -6.65
C VAL A 55 3.59 -8.31 -7.12
N GLN A 56 2.81 -7.74 -6.19
CA GLN A 56 1.80 -6.72 -6.49
C GLN A 56 2.44 -5.51 -7.20
N MET A 57 3.57 -5.02 -6.70
CA MET A 57 4.30 -3.92 -7.32
C MET A 57 4.75 -4.27 -8.73
N PHE A 58 5.31 -5.46 -8.94
CA PHE A 58 5.71 -5.94 -10.26
C PHE A 58 4.52 -5.99 -11.23
N ILE A 59 3.37 -6.54 -10.81
CA ILE A 59 2.16 -6.59 -11.62
C ILE A 59 1.68 -5.17 -11.97
N ALA A 60 1.71 -4.23 -11.02
CA ALA A 60 1.34 -2.83 -11.25
C ALA A 60 2.23 -2.16 -12.30
N TYR A 61 3.55 -2.31 -12.18
CA TYR A 61 4.51 -1.76 -13.14
C TYR A 61 4.37 -2.41 -14.52
N TYR A 62 4.20 -3.73 -14.58
CA TYR A 62 3.97 -4.43 -15.84
C TYR A 62 2.68 -3.97 -16.53
N LYS A 63 1.60 -3.77 -15.76
CA LYS A 63 0.28 -3.42 -16.31
C LYS A 63 0.14 -1.93 -16.65
N TYR A 64 0.71 -1.04 -15.84
CA TYR A 64 0.46 0.40 -15.92
C TYR A 64 1.69 1.24 -16.25
N GLY A 65 2.89 0.65 -16.22
CA GLY A 65 4.16 1.36 -16.36
C GLY A 65 4.56 2.22 -15.15
N LYS A 66 3.84 2.09 -14.03
CA LYS A 66 4.07 2.84 -12.78
C LYS A 66 3.35 2.18 -11.60
N ALA A 67 3.74 2.57 -10.38
CA ALA A 67 3.07 2.15 -9.16
C ALA A 67 1.56 2.51 -9.13
N THR A 68 0.79 1.72 -8.38
CA THR A 68 -0.61 2.02 -8.09
C THR A 68 -0.74 3.27 -7.22
N ALA A 69 -1.87 3.95 -7.35
CA ALA A 69 -2.25 5.09 -6.51
C ALA A 69 -3.66 4.87 -5.95
N PHE A 70 -3.90 3.65 -5.46
CA PHE A 70 -5.17 3.29 -4.83
C PHE A 70 -5.11 3.71 -3.36
N HIS A 71 -5.92 4.71 -3.01
CA HIS A 71 -6.02 5.18 -1.62
C HIS A 71 -7.13 4.44 -0.89
N THR A 72 -7.03 3.11 -0.84
CA THR A 72 -8.08 2.29 -0.22
C THR A 72 -8.15 2.54 1.29
N TYR A 73 -9.32 2.32 1.87
CA TYR A 73 -9.46 2.40 3.33
C TYR A 73 -8.58 1.36 4.04
N LEU A 74 -8.38 0.19 3.42
CA LEU A 74 -7.55 -0.87 3.96
C LEU A 74 -6.06 -0.52 3.91
N ALA A 75 -5.58 0.11 2.83
CA ALA A 75 -4.22 0.65 2.72
C ALA A 75 -3.92 1.65 3.84
N LYS A 76 -4.86 2.55 4.14
CA LYS A 76 -4.71 3.50 5.25
C LYS A 76 -4.68 2.82 6.61
N LEU A 77 -5.56 1.85 6.83
CA LEU A 77 -5.59 1.09 8.07
C LEU A 77 -4.28 0.31 8.27
N SER A 78 -3.80 -0.34 7.21
CA SER A 78 -2.53 -1.08 7.18
C SER A 78 -1.36 -0.17 7.54
N ALA A 79 -1.25 1.01 6.91
CA ALA A 79 -0.20 1.98 7.20
C ALA A 79 -0.21 2.46 8.67
N VAL A 80 -1.39 2.68 9.25
CA VAL A 80 -1.54 3.08 10.66
C VAL A 80 -1.08 1.95 11.58
N ILE A 81 -1.53 0.72 11.35
CA ILE A 81 -1.17 -0.43 12.18
C ILE A 81 0.33 -0.73 12.08
N GLN A 82 0.91 -0.67 10.87
CA GLN A 82 2.36 -0.81 10.66
C GLN A 82 3.15 0.26 11.41
N SER A 83 2.70 1.52 11.34
CA SER A 83 3.35 2.62 12.06
C SER A 83 3.27 2.43 13.58
N ILE A 84 2.12 1.98 14.10
CA ILE A 84 1.96 1.66 15.53
C ILE A 84 2.92 0.55 15.94
N PHE A 85 3.01 -0.55 15.18
CA PHE A 85 3.92 -1.64 15.49
C PHE A 85 5.39 -1.19 15.48
N ILE A 86 5.83 -0.49 14.43
CA ILE A 86 7.22 -0.03 14.31
C ILE A 86 7.59 0.88 15.47
N LEU A 87 6.75 1.87 15.79
CA LEU A 87 7.01 2.77 16.91
C LEU A 87 6.99 2.03 18.24
N TRP A 88 6.03 1.14 18.47
CA TRP A 88 5.97 0.36 19.70
C TRP A 88 7.22 -0.51 19.88
N ALA A 89 7.64 -1.20 18.82
CA ALA A 89 8.82 -2.04 18.83
C ALA A 89 10.10 -1.25 19.10
N LEU A 90 10.25 -0.05 18.52
CA LEU A 90 11.45 0.78 18.70
C LEU A 90 11.57 1.46 20.07
N PHE A 91 10.45 1.82 20.71
CA PHE A 91 10.45 2.52 22.00
C PHE A 91 10.29 1.58 23.20
N PHE A 92 9.75 0.37 23.00
CA PHE A 92 9.50 -0.59 24.05
C PHE A 92 10.12 -1.95 23.70
N SER A 93 9.33 -2.85 23.11
CA SER A 93 9.76 -4.15 22.63
C SER A 93 8.77 -4.68 21.60
N PRO A 94 9.18 -5.53 20.65
CA PRO A 94 8.28 -6.11 19.67
C PRO A 94 7.20 -6.95 20.36
N GLU A 95 5.94 -6.56 20.17
CA GLU A 95 4.79 -7.26 20.72
C GLU A 95 4.14 -8.11 19.62
N TYR A 96 3.87 -9.38 19.91
CA TYR A 96 3.44 -10.36 18.92
C TYR A 96 2.01 -10.13 18.43
N VAL A 97 1.08 -9.68 19.28
CA VAL A 97 -0.29 -9.35 18.85
C VAL A 97 -0.26 -8.20 17.83
N LEU A 98 0.53 -7.15 18.08
CA LEU A 98 0.74 -6.07 17.12
C LEU A 98 1.42 -6.56 15.84
N PHE A 99 2.43 -7.43 15.95
CA PHE A 99 3.11 -8.01 14.80
C PHE A 99 2.19 -8.85 13.91
N TYR A 100 1.42 -9.77 14.50
CA TYR A 100 0.47 -10.60 13.75
C TYR A 100 -0.68 -9.77 13.18
N GLY A 101 -1.19 -8.79 13.95
CA GLY A 101 -2.20 -7.84 13.47
C GLY A 101 -1.72 -7.06 12.25
N MET A 102 -0.48 -6.55 12.30
CA MET A 102 0.18 -5.89 11.19
C MET A 102 0.29 -6.81 9.96
N LEU A 103 0.76 -8.06 10.14
CA LEU A 103 0.91 -9.01 9.04
C LEU A 103 -0.44 -9.36 8.38
N ILE A 104 -1.46 -9.68 9.18
CA ILE A 104 -2.78 -10.08 8.66
C ILE A 104 -3.40 -8.92 7.88
N ILE A 105 -3.39 -7.71 8.43
CA ILE A 105 -3.95 -6.54 7.75
C ILE A 105 -3.13 -6.19 6.51
N GLY A 106 -1.80 -6.29 6.57
CA GLY A 106 -0.93 -6.07 5.41
C GLY A 106 -1.20 -7.06 4.27
N LEU A 107 -1.38 -8.34 4.58
CA LEU A 107 -1.73 -9.35 3.59
C LEU A 107 -3.11 -9.09 2.95
N LEU A 108 -4.11 -8.75 3.77
CA LEU A 108 -5.45 -8.41 3.27
C LEU A 108 -5.42 -7.18 2.37
N GLU A 109 -4.63 -6.18 2.74
CA GLU A 109 -4.39 -4.96 1.97
C GLU A 109 -3.76 -5.25 0.61
N THR A 110 -2.70 -6.05 0.59
CA THR A 110 -2.02 -6.44 -0.66
C THR A 110 -2.95 -7.26 -1.57
N LEU A 111 -3.76 -8.16 -0.99
CA LEU A 111 -4.78 -8.90 -1.74
C LEU A 111 -5.85 -7.98 -2.34
N GLU A 112 -6.32 -6.98 -1.58
CA GLU A 112 -7.24 -5.96 -2.08
C GLU A 112 -6.60 -5.23 -3.27
N GLU A 113 -5.36 -4.81 -3.13
CA GLU A 113 -4.66 -4.04 -4.15
C GLU A 113 -4.41 -4.86 -5.44
N ILE A 114 -3.97 -6.11 -5.33
CA ILE A 114 -3.85 -7.03 -6.48
C ILE A 114 -5.21 -7.17 -7.18
N THR A 115 -6.28 -7.38 -6.41
CA THR A 115 -7.64 -7.49 -6.95
C THR A 115 -8.02 -6.22 -7.72
N LEU A 116 -7.73 -5.04 -7.16
CA LEU A 116 -7.95 -3.75 -7.82
C LEU A 116 -7.10 -3.59 -9.09
N ILE A 117 -5.85 -4.05 -9.10
CA ILE A 117 -5.01 -4.04 -10.31
C ILE A 117 -5.69 -4.84 -11.41
N PHE A 118 -6.21 -6.04 -11.13
CA PHE A 118 -6.93 -6.83 -12.14
C PHE A 118 -8.26 -6.20 -12.55
N MET A 119 -8.96 -5.56 -11.61
CA MET A 119 -10.24 -4.90 -11.84
C MET A 119 -10.15 -3.68 -12.77
N TYR A 120 -9.03 -2.97 -12.85
CA TYR A 120 -8.85 -1.78 -13.69
C TYR A 120 -7.94 -2.10 -14.88
N ASP A 121 -8.41 -1.90 -16.12
CA ASP A 121 -7.56 -2.11 -17.31
C ASP A 121 -6.61 -0.95 -17.59
N VAL A 122 -6.93 0.22 -17.05
CA VAL A 122 -6.16 1.46 -17.18
C VAL A 122 -5.90 2.01 -15.79
N TRP A 123 -4.73 2.62 -15.63
CA TRP A 123 -4.34 3.21 -14.36
C TRP A 123 -5.39 4.22 -13.88
N ALA A 124 -5.81 4.07 -12.63
CA ALA A 124 -6.77 4.94 -11.97
C ALA A 124 -6.23 5.34 -10.59
N ALA A 125 -6.45 6.60 -10.21
CA ALA A 125 -6.13 7.09 -8.88
C ALA A 125 -7.38 7.14 -7.99
N ASP A 126 -7.14 7.16 -6.68
CA ASP A 126 -8.13 7.44 -5.63
C ASP A 126 -9.29 6.43 -5.57
N VAL A 127 -8.99 5.16 -5.83
CA VAL A 127 -9.92 4.07 -5.59
C VAL A 127 -9.96 3.76 -4.10
N LYS A 128 -11.15 3.85 -3.50
CA LYS A 128 -11.35 3.71 -2.04
C LYS A 128 -11.42 2.26 -1.55
N GLY A 129 -11.51 1.30 -2.47
CA GLY A 129 -11.57 -0.14 -2.19
C GLY A 129 -12.41 -0.88 -3.24
N ILE A 130 -12.51 -2.20 -3.09
CA ILE A 130 -13.21 -3.09 -4.05
C ILE A 130 -14.67 -2.69 -4.25
N TYR A 131 -15.39 -2.35 -3.17
CA TYR A 131 -16.80 -1.92 -3.25
C TYR A 131 -17.01 -0.71 -4.16
N TRP A 132 -16.14 0.29 -4.07
CA TRP A 132 -16.20 1.48 -4.92
C TRP A 132 -15.77 1.17 -6.34
N ALA A 133 -14.81 0.26 -6.52
CA ALA A 133 -14.40 -0.19 -7.84
C ALA A 133 -15.54 -0.83 -8.62
N PHE A 134 -16.44 -1.59 -8.00
CA PHE A 134 -17.63 -2.11 -8.71
C PHE A 134 -18.57 -1.03 -9.25
N LYS A 135 -18.62 0.14 -8.59
CA LYS A 135 -19.45 1.28 -9.02
C LYS A 135 -18.72 2.24 -9.97
N ASP A 136 -17.43 2.03 -10.19
CA ASP A 136 -16.59 2.95 -10.95
C ASP A 136 -16.64 2.68 -12.46
N LYS A 137 -17.31 3.58 -13.20
CA LYS A 137 -17.41 3.55 -14.67
C LYS A 137 -16.07 3.78 -15.37
N ARG A 138 -15.05 4.31 -14.69
CA ARG A 138 -13.69 4.52 -15.26
C ARG A 138 -13.03 3.21 -15.68
N ARG A 139 -13.42 2.08 -15.06
CA ARG A 139 -12.94 0.73 -15.41
C ARG A 139 -13.29 0.33 -16.84
N LEU A 140 -14.45 0.77 -17.35
CA LEU A 140 -14.98 0.39 -18.66
C LEU A 140 -14.41 1.21 -19.83
N LYS A 141 -13.50 2.16 -19.58
CA LYS A 141 -13.07 3.16 -20.57
C LYS A 141 -12.29 2.53 -21.75
N LYS A 142 -11.64 1.37 -21.56
CA LYS A 142 -10.98 0.62 -22.64
C LYS A 142 -11.99 -0.08 -23.56
N ILE A 143 -13.07 -0.64 -23.02
CA ILE A 143 -14.14 -1.29 -23.80
C ILE A 143 -14.76 -0.31 -24.81
N LYS A 144 -14.97 0.95 -24.40
CA LYS A 144 -15.50 1.98 -25.32
C LYS A 144 -14.54 2.40 -26.43
N ARG A 145 -13.21 2.33 -26.23
CA ARG A 145 -12.25 2.65 -27.31
C ARG A 145 -12.15 1.51 -28.33
N PHE A 146 -12.22 0.26 -27.89
CA PHE A 146 -12.20 -0.91 -28.78
C PHE A 146 -13.50 -1.04 -29.60
N ASN A 147 -14.66 -0.75 -29.00
CA ASN A 147 -15.95 -0.80 -29.69
C ASN A 147 -16.24 0.42 -30.59
N LYS A 148 -15.42 1.47 -30.56
CA LYS A 148 -15.57 2.66 -31.44
C LYS A 148 -14.63 2.64 -32.64
N SER A 149 -13.77 1.62 -32.75
CA SER A 149 -12.89 1.39 -33.91
C SER A 149 -13.26 0.12 -34.70
N LYS A 150 -14.44 -0.44 -34.44
CA LYS A 150 -15.16 -1.36 -35.32
C LYS A 150 -16.40 -0.64 -35.82
#